data_AF-A0A953NXD2-F1
#
_entry.id   AF-A0A953NXD2-F1
#
_cell.length_a   1.000
_cell.length_b   1.000
_cell.length_c   1.000
_cell.angle_alpha   90.00
_cell.angle_beta   90.00
_cell.angle_gamma   90.00
#
_symmetry.space_group_name_H-M   'P 1'
#
loop_
_entity.id
_entity.type
_entity.pdbx_description
1 polymer ?
#
loop_
_entity_poly.entity_id
_entity_poly.type
_entity_poly.pdbx_seq_one_letter_code
_entity_poly.pdbx_strand_id
1 'polypeptide(L)'
;MTKAYLSEKTIDDVMRSVIEEIQAHGEQIYPTKGGTAGAIELTGVLLEVTDPRARLSRTESRGKPYSCLGELCWYLSKTNRLDFISYYLPQYKHSAEGDEIFGGYGPRLFDWKGLNQLLNVTNILREKPYSRRAVIQLFDACDIAEEHKDVPCTCTLQFMIRHGKLNMFTSMRSNDALWGLPHDIFCFTMLQEILARTLSVEIGTYKHAVGSLHLYNQSVDTARRFLDEGWQSTQASMPPMPDGDPWPSIGLLLEAEASIRNTGAFTEVLPEDTDPYWADLIRLLQVFGYKKAKDAQGIKVLLERMSSDVYVPFINKVLSQLQ
;
A
#
# COMPACT_ATOMS: atom_id res chain seq x y z
N MET A 1 30.33 4.70 2.25
CA MET A 1 29.92 3.34 1.85
C MET A 1 28.41 3.35 1.87
N THR A 2 27.75 2.88 0.82
CA THR A 2 26.31 2.76 0.75
C THR A 2 25.79 1.87 1.89
N LYS A 3 24.77 2.31 2.61
CA LYS A 3 24.05 1.48 3.58
C LYS A 3 23.15 0.51 2.83
N ALA A 4 23.56 -0.75 2.77
CA ALA A 4 22.74 -1.82 2.19
C ALA A 4 21.50 -2.17 3.05
N TYR A 5 21.44 -1.69 4.30
CA TYR A 5 20.35 -1.93 5.24
C TYR A 5 19.92 -0.63 5.92
N LEU A 6 18.64 -0.28 5.75
CA LEU A 6 18.00 0.87 6.39
C LEU A 6 16.86 0.34 7.26
N SER A 7 16.93 0.54 8.57
CA SER A 7 15.93 0.07 9.53
C SER A 7 15.40 1.26 10.29
N GLU A 8 14.10 1.51 10.12
CA GLU A 8 13.44 2.67 10.71
C GLU A 8 12.09 2.29 11.31
N LYS A 9 11.56 3.17 12.16
CA LYS A 9 10.30 2.88 12.86
C LYS A 9 9.09 3.00 11.95
N THR A 10 9.04 4.04 11.12
CA THR A 10 7.85 4.43 10.36
C THR A 10 8.14 4.53 8.87
N ILE A 11 7.09 4.57 8.04
CA ILE A 11 7.21 4.71 6.59
C ILE A 11 7.90 6.02 6.17
N ASP A 12 7.65 7.12 6.89
CA ASP A 12 8.25 8.42 6.58
C ASP A 12 9.74 8.46 6.95
N ASP A 13 10.11 7.81 8.05
CA ASP A 13 11.52 7.65 8.44
C ASP A 13 12.27 6.81 7.40
N VAL A 14 11.68 5.69 6.94
CA VAL A 14 12.23 4.89 5.83
C VAL A 14 12.38 5.74 4.58
N MET A 15 11.35 6.50 4.18
CA MET A 15 11.42 7.34 2.99
C MET A 15 12.52 8.41 3.10
N ARG A 16 12.66 9.06 4.26
CA ARG A 16 13.73 10.04 4.49
C ARG A 16 15.10 9.40 4.33
N SER A 17 15.35 8.30 5.04
CA SER A 17 16.62 7.57 4.97
C SER A 17 16.92 7.07 3.56
N VAL A 18 15.93 6.58 2.83
CA VAL A 18 16.07 6.15 1.43
C VAL A 18 16.41 7.32 0.50
N ILE A 19 15.68 8.43 0.58
CA ILE A 19 15.90 9.58 -0.31
C ILE A 19 17.29 10.18 -0.07
N GLU A 20 17.70 10.34 1.19
CA GLU A 20 19.03 10.83 1.56
C GLU A 20 20.13 9.88 1.04
N GLU A 21 19.96 8.57 1.18
CA GLU A 21 20.92 7.58 0.71
C GLU A 21 21.03 7.56 -0.82
N ILE A 22 19.90 7.62 -1.56
CA ILE A 22 19.91 7.68 -3.03
C ILE A 22 20.61 8.95 -3.51
N GLN A 23 20.33 10.11 -2.89
CA GLN A 23 20.94 11.37 -3.28
C GLN A 23 22.45 11.41 -2.98
N ALA A 24 22.89 10.77 -1.90
CA ALA A 24 24.29 10.74 -1.51
C ALA A 24 25.13 9.73 -2.30
N HIS A 25 24.54 8.59 -2.68
CA HIS A 25 25.29 7.42 -3.11
C HIS A 25 24.75 6.72 -4.37
N GLY A 26 23.64 7.19 -4.93
CA GLY A 26 23.04 6.55 -6.09
C GLY A 26 23.74 6.87 -7.40
N GLU A 27 23.58 5.96 -8.36
CA GLU A 27 24.16 6.05 -9.70
C GLU A 27 23.11 6.50 -10.71
N GLN A 28 23.52 7.32 -11.67
CA GLN A 28 22.63 7.78 -12.74
C GLN A 28 22.37 6.65 -13.74
N ILE A 29 21.09 6.39 -14.01
CA ILE A 29 20.63 5.41 -14.99
C ILE A 29 19.58 6.00 -15.93
N TYR A 30 19.28 5.30 -17.04
CA TYR A 30 18.29 5.70 -18.04
C TYR A 30 17.30 4.54 -18.30
N PRO A 31 16.30 4.35 -17.43
CA PRO A 31 15.32 3.29 -17.57
C PRO A 31 14.27 3.62 -18.65
N THR A 32 13.56 2.59 -19.12
CA THR A 32 12.46 2.73 -20.11
C THR A 32 11.37 3.68 -19.59
N LYS A 33 10.94 3.49 -18.34
CA LYS A 33 10.11 4.47 -17.61
C LYS A 33 11.05 5.56 -17.09
N GLY A 34 10.68 6.84 -17.18
CA GLY A 34 11.53 7.99 -16.79
C GLY A 34 12.16 8.76 -17.96
N GLY A 35 12.19 8.16 -19.15
CA GLY A 35 12.60 8.82 -20.40
C GLY A 35 14.03 9.37 -20.36
N THR A 36 14.29 10.42 -21.15
CA THR A 36 15.63 11.04 -21.28
C THR A 36 16.12 11.70 -19.99
N ALA A 37 15.22 11.99 -19.04
CA ALA A 37 15.59 12.55 -17.75
C ALA A 37 16.34 11.54 -16.88
N GLY A 38 16.07 10.23 -17.02
CA GLY A 38 16.70 9.19 -16.23
C GLY A 38 16.28 9.15 -14.75
N ALA A 39 17.02 8.37 -13.95
CA ALA A 39 16.81 8.21 -12.51
C ALA A 39 18.15 8.03 -11.78
N ILE A 40 18.16 8.28 -10.47
CA ILE A 40 19.27 7.97 -9.58
C ILE A 40 18.92 6.67 -8.83
N GLU A 41 19.80 5.68 -8.84
CA GLU A 41 19.52 4.32 -8.39
C GLU A 41 20.51 3.81 -7.32
N LEU A 42 19.99 3.06 -6.35
CA LEU A 42 20.73 2.15 -5.49
C LEU A 42 20.35 0.71 -5.81
N THR A 43 21.32 -0.20 -5.75
CA THR A 43 21.09 -1.63 -5.99
C THR A 43 21.21 -2.47 -4.73
N GLY A 44 20.38 -3.51 -4.61
CA GLY A 44 20.47 -4.50 -3.53
C GLY A 44 20.20 -3.96 -2.14
N VAL A 45 19.19 -3.09 -1.99
CA VAL A 45 18.86 -2.42 -0.73
C VAL A 45 17.86 -3.25 0.08
N LEU A 46 18.09 -3.39 1.38
CA LEU A 46 17.14 -3.95 2.33
C LEU A 46 16.58 -2.86 3.24
N LEU A 47 15.26 -2.72 3.25
CA LEU A 47 14.54 -1.81 4.14
C LEU A 47 13.85 -2.62 5.25
N GLU A 48 13.74 -2.04 6.44
CA GLU A 48 12.93 -2.57 7.53
C GLU A 48 12.04 -1.47 8.12
N VAL A 49 10.76 -1.79 8.29
CA VAL A 49 9.81 -1.00 9.07
C VAL A 49 9.54 -1.76 10.35
N THR A 50 10.02 -1.24 11.48
CA THR A 50 9.91 -1.94 12.77
C THR A 50 8.52 -1.82 13.40
N ASP A 51 7.76 -0.78 13.06
CA ASP A 51 6.33 -0.66 13.37
C ASP A 51 5.51 -0.64 12.07
N PRO A 52 5.12 -1.80 11.52
CA PRO A 52 4.38 -1.84 10.28
C PRO A 52 3.01 -1.17 10.32
N ARG A 53 2.45 -0.79 11.48
CA ARG A 53 1.21 -0.01 11.55
C ARG A 53 1.45 1.50 11.34
N ALA A 54 2.68 1.97 11.46
CA ALA A 54 3.08 3.33 11.07
C ALA A 54 3.28 3.44 9.54
N ARG A 55 2.27 2.98 8.79
CA ARG A 55 2.26 2.82 7.32
C ARG A 55 1.60 3.97 6.57
N LEU A 56 1.13 5.00 7.27
CA LEU A 56 0.57 6.20 6.67
C LEU A 56 1.60 7.31 6.68
N SER A 57 2.00 7.75 5.50
CA SER A 57 2.83 8.96 5.37
C SER A 57 2.05 10.17 5.87
N ARG A 58 2.63 10.91 6.82
CA ARG A 58 2.05 12.08 7.48
C ARG A 58 2.44 13.39 6.83
N THR A 59 3.31 13.35 5.84
CA THR A 59 3.85 14.58 5.25
C THR A 59 2.81 15.27 4.38
N GLU A 60 2.87 16.59 4.32
CA GLU A 60 1.89 17.42 3.62
C GLU A 60 1.89 17.13 2.12
N SER A 61 3.03 16.82 1.53
CA SER A 61 3.09 16.44 0.12
C SER A 61 2.66 15.00 -0.17
N ARG A 62 2.62 14.11 0.82
CA ARG A 62 2.48 12.65 0.60
C ARG A 62 1.37 11.95 1.33
N GLY A 63 0.63 12.62 2.20
CA GLY A 63 -0.57 12.08 2.83
C GLY A 63 -1.61 11.64 1.80
N LYS A 64 -1.57 10.35 1.43
CA LYS A 64 -2.38 9.71 0.38
C LYS A 64 -3.13 8.45 0.88
N PRO A 65 -3.76 8.46 2.08
CA PRO A 65 -4.44 7.28 2.60
C PRO A 65 -5.54 6.76 1.66
N TYR A 66 -6.20 7.66 0.92
CA TYR A 66 -7.31 7.31 0.04
C TYR A 66 -6.90 6.45 -1.16
N SER A 67 -5.79 6.80 -1.81
CA SER A 67 -5.33 6.01 -2.96
C SER A 67 -4.69 4.70 -2.53
N CYS A 68 -3.95 4.69 -1.42
CA CYS A 68 -3.41 3.44 -0.86
C CYS A 68 -4.55 2.50 -0.42
N LEU A 69 -5.59 3.02 0.23
CA LEU A 69 -6.76 2.22 0.63
C LEU A 69 -7.54 1.72 -0.59
N GLY A 70 -7.75 2.57 -1.61
CA GLY A 70 -8.38 2.16 -2.87
C GLY A 70 -7.60 1.06 -3.60
N GLU A 71 -6.27 1.16 -3.62
CA GLU A 71 -5.40 0.12 -4.19
C GLU A 71 -5.43 -1.19 -3.38
N LEU A 72 -5.46 -1.11 -2.04
CA LEU A 72 -5.68 -2.28 -1.20
C LEU A 72 -7.02 -2.96 -1.52
N CYS A 73 -8.10 -2.18 -1.64
CA CYS A 73 -9.40 -2.71 -2.05
C CYS A 73 -9.33 -3.37 -3.43
N TRP A 74 -8.61 -2.78 -4.38
CA TRP A 74 -8.40 -3.38 -5.71
C TRP A 74 -7.73 -4.76 -5.63
N TYR A 75 -6.70 -4.91 -4.78
CA TYR A 75 -6.06 -6.21 -4.53
C TYR A 75 -7.05 -7.21 -3.93
N LEU A 76 -7.77 -6.81 -2.87
CA LEU A 76 -8.70 -7.67 -2.13
C LEU A 76 -9.96 -8.02 -2.93
N SER A 77 -10.35 -7.19 -3.91
CA SER A 77 -11.39 -7.48 -4.90
C SER A 77 -10.96 -8.47 -5.97
N LYS A 78 -9.71 -8.96 -5.93
CA LYS A 78 -9.20 -10.03 -6.82
C LYS A 78 -9.21 -9.65 -8.29
N THR A 79 -9.19 -8.36 -8.60
CA THR A 79 -9.33 -7.85 -9.97
C THR A 79 -8.07 -7.10 -10.40
N ASN A 80 -7.88 -7.01 -11.71
CA ASN A 80 -6.86 -6.20 -12.38
C ASN A 80 -7.49 -5.11 -13.27
N ARG A 81 -8.79 -4.83 -13.10
CA ARG A 81 -9.53 -3.89 -13.94
C ARG A 81 -9.03 -2.45 -13.81
N LEU A 82 -8.87 -1.79 -14.95
CA LEU A 82 -8.46 -0.38 -15.06
C LEU A 82 -9.49 0.57 -14.47
N ASP A 83 -10.78 0.35 -14.74
CA ASP A 83 -11.84 1.27 -14.31
C ASP A 83 -11.97 1.33 -12.78
N PHE A 84 -11.66 0.22 -12.09
CA PHE A 84 -11.50 0.19 -10.64
C PHE A 84 -10.36 1.12 -10.21
N ILE A 85 -9.12 0.79 -10.60
CA ILE A 85 -7.93 1.45 -10.02
C ILE A 85 -7.81 2.91 -10.48
N SER A 86 -8.24 3.22 -11.70
CA SER A 86 -8.21 4.60 -12.24
C SER A 86 -9.20 5.55 -11.56
N TYR A 87 -10.17 5.03 -10.78
CA TYR A 87 -10.96 5.86 -9.88
C TYR A 87 -10.08 6.50 -8.80
N TYR A 88 -9.10 5.77 -8.26
CA TYR A 88 -8.20 6.27 -7.20
C TYR A 88 -6.91 6.84 -7.76
N LEU A 89 -6.35 6.21 -8.80
CA LEU A 89 -5.05 6.50 -9.39
C LEU A 89 -5.19 6.61 -10.92
N PRO A 90 -5.67 7.76 -11.45
CA PRO A 90 -5.93 7.94 -12.88
C PRO A 90 -4.73 7.68 -13.80
N GLN A 91 -3.51 7.80 -13.29
CA GLN A 91 -2.28 7.55 -14.03
C GLN A 91 -2.12 6.10 -14.51
N TYR A 92 -2.83 5.14 -13.92
CA TYR A 92 -2.83 3.74 -14.40
C TYR A 92 -3.33 3.61 -15.84
N LYS A 93 -4.09 4.59 -16.36
CA LYS A 93 -4.49 4.65 -17.77
C LYS A 93 -3.31 4.61 -18.75
N HIS A 94 -2.14 5.11 -18.34
CA HIS A 94 -0.94 5.08 -19.19
C HIS A 94 -0.28 3.70 -19.27
N SER A 95 -0.55 2.84 -18.29
CA SER A 95 0.04 1.50 -18.20
C SER A 95 -0.96 0.39 -18.56
N ALA A 96 -2.16 0.76 -19.00
CA ALA A 96 -3.24 -0.17 -19.29
C ALA A 96 -3.09 -0.87 -20.64
N GLU A 97 -3.51 -2.12 -20.65
CA GLU A 97 -3.65 -2.99 -21.83
C GLU A 97 -5.14 -3.33 -21.98
N GLY A 98 -5.83 -2.56 -22.82
CA GLY A 98 -7.30 -2.60 -22.87
C GLY A 98 -7.91 -2.07 -21.57
N ASP A 99 -8.84 -2.83 -20.99
CA ASP A 99 -9.55 -2.48 -19.76
C ASP A 99 -8.89 -3.04 -18.48
N GLU A 100 -7.65 -3.52 -18.59
CA GLU A 100 -6.91 -4.16 -17.51
C GLU A 100 -5.50 -3.60 -17.31
N ILE A 101 -4.96 -3.83 -16.12
CA ILE A 101 -3.56 -3.63 -15.76
C ILE A 101 -2.90 -5.00 -15.63
N PHE A 102 -2.03 -5.35 -16.58
CA PHE A 102 -1.37 -6.66 -16.62
C PHE A 102 -0.66 -7.01 -15.30
N GLY A 103 0.01 -6.03 -14.70
CA GLY A 103 0.74 -6.16 -13.44
C GLY A 103 -0.12 -6.19 -12.17
N GLY A 104 -1.46 -6.14 -12.28
CA GLY A 104 -2.36 -6.08 -11.13
C GLY A 104 -2.21 -7.27 -10.18
N TYR A 105 -2.03 -6.99 -8.88
CA TYR A 105 -1.74 -8.03 -7.90
C TYR A 105 -2.97 -8.83 -7.44
N GLY A 106 -4.20 -8.34 -7.63
CA GLY A 106 -5.42 -9.03 -7.19
C GLY A 106 -5.52 -10.47 -7.72
N PRO A 107 -5.54 -10.69 -9.04
CA PRO A 107 -5.56 -12.05 -9.60
C PRO A 107 -4.34 -12.86 -9.17
N ARG A 108 -3.17 -12.23 -9.07
CA ARG A 108 -1.93 -12.92 -8.66
C ARG A 108 -2.02 -13.47 -7.23
N LEU A 109 -2.65 -12.74 -6.31
CA LEU A 109 -2.83 -13.15 -4.91
C LEU A 109 -3.86 -14.28 -4.76
N PHE A 110 -4.97 -14.20 -5.51
CA PHE A 110 -6.18 -14.98 -5.21
C PHE A 110 -6.55 -16.04 -6.25
N ASP A 111 -6.10 -15.91 -7.50
CA ASP A 111 -6.39 -16.85 -8.58
C ASP A 111 -5.36 -16.74 -9.72
N TRP A 112 -4.09 -17.04 -9.43
CA TRP A 112 -3.04 -17.03 -10.46
C TRP A 112 -2.93 -18.42 -11.08
N LYS A 113 -3.33 -18.55 -12.35
CA LYS A 113 -3.29 -19.84 -13.06
C LYS A 113 -4.04 -20.95 -12.29
N GLY A 114 -5.18 -20.60 -11.67
CA GLY A 114 -5.99 -21.53 -10.86
C GLY A 114 -5.52 -21.72 -9.41
N LEU A 115 -4.55 -20.92 -8.95
CA LEU A 115 -3.97 -21.03 -7.61
C LEU A 115 -4.33 -19.83 -6.73
N ASN A 116 -5.04 -20.09 -5.63
CA ASN A 116 -5.23 -19.13 -4.55
C ASN A 116 -4.03 -19.13 -3.61
N GLN A 117 -3.03 -18.30 -3.91
CA GLN A 117 -1.78 -18.27 -3.17
C GLN A 117 -1.96 -17.79 -1.73
N LEU A 118 -2.86 -16.82 -1.49
CA LEU A 118 -3.14 -16.33 -0.14
C LEU A 118 -3.74 -17.42 0.76
N LEU A 119 -4.69 -18.20 0.24
CA LEU A 119 -5.25 -19.35 0.96
C LEU A 119 -4.17 -20.42 1.21
N ASN A 120 -3.33 -20.70 0.22
CA ASN A 120 -2.25 -21.67 0.35
C ASN A 120 -1.26 -21.29 1.45
N VAL A 121 -0.79 -20.04 1.50
CA VAL A 121 0.12 -19.59 2.58
C VAL A 121 -0.55 -19.61 3.95
N THR A 122 -1.84 -19.25 4.01
CA THR A 122 -2.64 -19.33 5.24
C THR A 122 -2.68 -20.76 5.76
N ASN A 123 -3.00 -21.73 4.89
CA ASN A 123 -3.08 -23.15 5.26
C ASN A 123 -1.71 -23.71 5.68
N ILE A 124 -0.64 -23.34 4.97
CA ILE A 124 0.74 -23.73 5.34
C ILE A 124 1.07 -23.25 6.75
N LEU A 125 0.75 -22.01 7.10
CA LEU A 125 1.08 -21.44 8.41
C LEU A 125 0.17 -21.96 9.53
N ARG A 126 -1.09 -22.30 9.24
CA ARG A 126 -1.97 -22.99 10.20
C ARG A 126 -1.46 -24.38 10.54
N GLU A 127 -1.05 -25.16 9.53
CA GLU A 127 -0.54 -26.52 9.74
C GLU A 127 0.88 -26.51 10.33
N LYS A 128 1.74 -25.62 9.84
CA LYS A 128 3.17 -25.52 10.19
C LYS A 128 3.55 -24.07 10.47
N PRO A 129 3.29 -23.55 11.69
CA PRO A 129 3.51 -22.13 12.02
C PRO A 129 4.92 -21.62 11.73
N TYR A 130 5.94 -22.46 11.93
CA TYR A 130 7.34 -22.10 11.70
C TYR A 130 7.83 -22.37 10.27
N SER A 131 6.92 -22.65 9.33
CA SER A 131 7.25 -22.91 7.94
C SER A 131 8.09 -21.78 7.34
N ARG A 132 9.03 -22.16 6.48
CA ARG A 132 9.80 -21.25 5.62
C ARG A 132 9.25 -21.19 4.19
N ARG A 133 8.17 -21.94 3.92
CA ARG A 133 7.59 -22.17 2.58
C ARG A 133 6.36 -21.29 2.29
N ALA A 134 5.89 -20.49 3.25
CA ALA A 134 4.75 -19.60 3.05
C ALA A 134 5.17 -18.39 2.22
N VAL A 135 5.18 -18.57 0.90
CA VAL A 135 5.61 -17.57 -0.09
C VAL A 135 4.52 -17.44 -1.16
N ILE A 136 4.17 -16.20 -1.49
CA ILE A 136 3.38 -15.83 -2.66
C ILE A 136 4.34 -15.35 -3.73
N GLN A 137 4.18 -15.87 -4.95
CA GLN A 137 4.86 -15.37 -6.15
C GLN A 137 3.98 -14.33 -6.83
N LEU A 138 4.53 -13.13 -7.07
CA LEU A 138 3.84 -12.07 -7.83
C LEU A 138 4.45 -11.90 -9.22
N PHE A 139 5.77 -11.90 -9.34
CA PHE A 139 6.43 -11.94 -10.65
C PHE A 139 6.52 -13.39 -11.15
N ASP A 140 6.05 -13.64 -12.37
CA ASP A 140 6.07 -14.93 -13.04
C ASP A 140 7.02 -14.88 -14.25
N ALA A 141 7.68 -16.00 -14.57
CA ALA A 141 8.59 -16.06 -15.71
C ALA A 141 7.92 -15.71 -17.05
N CYS A 142 6.60 -15.95 -17.16
CA CYS A 142 5.81 -15.58 -18.33
C CYS A 142 5.68 -14.06 -18.50
N ASP A 143 5.83 -13.26 -17.43
CA ASP A 143 5.59 -11.80 -17.49
C ASP A 143 6.63 -11.04 -18.33
N ILE A 144 7.74 -11.70 -18.66
CA ILE A 144 8.81 -11.17 -19.52
C ILE A 144 8.98 -11.98 -20.81
N ALA A 145 8.08 -12.92 -21.08
CA ALA A 145 8.07 -13.66 -22.35
C ALA A 145 7.53 -12.78 -23.49
N GLU A 146 6.71 -11.78 -23.17
CA GLU A 146 6.12 -10.82 -24.09
C GLU A 146 6.29 -9.39 -23.55
N GLU A 147 6.14 -8.39 -24.42
CA GLU A 147 6.23 -6.99 -24.03
C GLU A 147 4.89 -6.52 -23.44
N HIS A 148 4.91 -6.20 -22.15
CA HIS A 148 3.79 -5.60 -21.43
C HIS A 148 4.13 -4.19 -20.96
N LYS A 149 3.14 -3.31 -20.92
CA LYS A 149 3.27 -1.93 -20.41
C LYS A 149 3.47 -1.90 -18.90
N ASP A 150 2.92 -2.88 -18.21
CA ASP A 150 3.03 -3.00 -16.76
C ASP A 150 3.35 -4.41 -16.30
N VAL A 151 4.63 -4.66 -16.05
CA VAL A 151 5.12 -5.92 -15.50
C VAL A 151 5.23 -5.80 -13.98
N PRO A 152 4.78 -6.79 -13.17
CA PRO A 152 4.93 -6.78 -11.72
C PRO A 152 6.33 -6.40 -11.27
N CYS A 153 6.44 -5.37 -10.44
CA CYS A 153 7.70 -4.99 -9.80
C CYS A 153 7.98 -5.84 -8.57
N THR A 154 6.94 -6.33 -7.90
CA THR A 154 7.07 -7.24 -6.75
C THR A 154 7.31 -8.66 -7.22
N CYS A 155 8.35 -9.29 -6.70
CA CYS A 155 8.70 -10.66 -7.01
C CYS A 155 7.99 -11.64 -6.08
N THR A 156 8.18 -11.50 -4.76
CA THR A 156 7.59 -12.42 -3.78
C THR A 156 7.19 -11.73 -2.49
N LEU A 157 6.18 -12.30 -1.83
CA LEU A 157 5.79 -11.99 -0.46
C LEU A 157 5.97 -13.24 0.40
N GLN A 158 6.87 -13.21 1.38
CA GLN A 158 7.10 -14.31 2.31
C GLN A 158 6.59 -13.98 3.71
N PHE A 159 5.91 -14.95 4.33
CA PHE A 159 5.31 -14.82 5.65
C PHE A 159 5.91 -15.83 6.64
N MET A 160 6.24 -15.38 7.85
CA MET A 160 6.92 -16.20 8.85
C MET A 160 6.45 -15.88 10.27
N ILE A 161 5.83 -16.86 10.95
CA ILE A 161 5.48 -16.70 12.36
C ILE A 161 6.72 -16.96 13.21
N ARG A 162 7.13 -15.98 14.01
CA ARG A 162 8.22 -16.10 15.00
C ARG A 162 7.79 -15.42 16.29
N HIS A 163 7.97 -16.10 17.42
CA HIS A 163 7.60 -15.57 18.74
C HIS A 163 6.15 -15.05 18.81
N GLY A 164 5.21 -15.80 18.21
CA GLY A 164 3.80 -15.41 18.16
C GLY A 164 3.48 -14.20 17.27
N LYS A 165 4.43 -13.75 16.43
CA LYS A 165 4.26 -12.62 15.52
C LYS A 165 4.46 -13.01 14.06
N LEU A 166 3.59 -12.55 13.17
CA LEU A 166 3.71 -12.73 11.73
C LEU A 166 4.65 -11.68 11.13
N ASN A 167 5.87 -12.09 10.78
CA ASN A 167 6.82 -11.26 10.06
C ASN A 167 6.61 -11.41 8.55
N MET A 168 6.87 -10.35 7.80
CA MET A 168 6.77 -10.35 6.34
C MET A 168 8.08 -9.90 5.71
N PHE A 169 8.49 -10.60 4.66
CA PHE A 169 9.61 -10.25 3.81
C PHE A 169 9.14 -10.14 2.37
N THR A 170 9.30 -8.95 1.79
CA THR A 170 8.95 -8.66 0.40
C THR A 170 10.23 -8.56 -0.42
N SER A 171 10.24 -9.16 -1.61
CA SER A 171 11.29 -8.90 -2.61
C SER A 171 10.69 -8.22 -3.84
N MET A 172 11.34 -7.15 -4.29
CA MET A 172 10.99 -6.42 -5.50
C MET A 172 12.19 -6.32 -6.43
N ARG A 173 11.97 -6.49 -7.74
CA ARG A 173 13.04 -6.28 -8.73
C ARG A 173 13.35 -4.79 -8.91
N SER A 174 12.36 -3.91 -8.70
CA SER A 174 12.51 -2.47 -8.87
C SER A 174 11.44 -1.73 -8.06
N ASN A 175 11.75 -0.56 -7.48
CA ASN A 175 10.78 0.25 -6.75
C ASN A 175 11.09 1.75 -6.83
N ASP A 176 10.08 2.56 -7.18
CA ASP A 176 10.17 4.03 -7.15
C ASP A 176 10.13 4.47 -5.69
N ALA A 177 11.27 4.97 -5.21
CA ALA A 177 11.48 5.38 -3.83
C ALA A 177 10.55 6.51 -3.38
N LEU A 178 10.10 7.34 -4.32
CA LEU A 178 9.20 8.44 -4.02
C LEU A 178 7.76 7.97 -4.12
N TRP A 179 7.27 7.51 -5.27
CA TRP A 179 5.83 7.29 -5.44
C TRP A 179 5.35 5.88 -5.11
N GLY A 180 6.09 4.86 -5.53
CA GLY A 180 5.71 3.45 -5.41
C GLY A 180 5.89 2.92 -3.99
N LEU A 181 7.09 3.09 -3.43
CA LEU A 181 7.49 2.60 -2.12
C LEU A 181 6.44 2.84 -1.02
N PRO A 182 5.89 4.07 -0.83
CA PRO A 182 4.90 4.27 0.22
C PRO A 182 3.57 3.54 -0.02
N HIS A 183 3.12 3.37 -1.27
CA HIS A 183 1.92 2.61 -1.59
C HIS A 183 2.16 1.11 -1.37
N ASP A 184 3.29 0.59 -1.85
CA ASP A 184 3.69 -0.81 -1.68
C ASP A 184 3.78 -1.18 -0.19
N ILE A 185 4.49 -0.38 0.62
CA ILE A 185 4.58 -0.61 2.07
C ILE A 185 3.20 -0.58 2.71
N PHE A 186 2.33 0.38 2.39
CA PHE A 186 0.99 0.43 2.93
C PHE A 186 0.20 -0.85 2.62
N CYS A 187 0.10 -1.22 1.35
CA CYS A 187 -0.70 -2.37 0.93
C CYS A 187 -0.14 -3.69 1.49
N PHE A 188 1.18 -3.87 1.48
CA PHE A 188 1.80 -5.11 1.98
C PHE A 188 1.71 -5.23 3.49
N THR A 189 1.88 -4.14 4.24
CA THR A 189 1.73 -4.18 5.71
C THR A 189 0.26 -4.30 6.14
N MET A 190 -0.70 -3.79 5.35
CA MET A 190 -2.13 -4.12 5.52
C MET A 190 -2.39 -5.61 5.27
N LEU A 191 -1.85 -6.18 4.19
CA LEU A 191 -1.97 -7.61 3.89
C LEU A 191 -1.32 -8.48 4.99
N GLN A 192 -0.17 -8.06 5.52
CA GLN A 192 0.49 -8.68 6.67
C GLN A 192 -0.45 -8.72 7.88
N GLU A 193 -1.08 -7.60 8.23
CA GLU A 193 -1.98 -7.50 9.37
C GLU A 193 -3.25 -8.35 9.18
N ILE A 194 -3.85 -8.33 7.99
CA ILE A 194 -4.98 -9.18 7.63
C ILE A 194 -4.64 -10.66 7.85
N LEU A 195 -3.47 -11.09 7.36
CA LEU A 195 -3.04 -12.48 7.51
C LEU A 195 -2.68 -12.81 8.97
N ALA A 196 -2.12 -11.85 9.72
CA ALA A 196 -1.83 -12.03 11.15
C ALA A 196 -3.12 -12.28 11.94
N ARG A 197 -4.16 -11.46 11.72
CA ARG A 197 -5.49 -11.65 12.34
C ARG A 197 -6.16 -12.96 11.91
N THR A 198 -6.10 -13.30 10.62
CA THR A 198 -6.59 -14.58 10.07
C THR A 198 -5.92 -15.81 10.71
N LEU A 199 -4.67 -15.66 11.18
CA LEU A 199 -3.87 -16.69 11.84
C LEU A 199 -3.87 -16.57 13.38
N SER A 200 -4.62 -15.60 13.92
CA SER A 200 -4.69 -15.30 15.36
C SER A 200 -3.31 -15.10 16.01
N VAL A 201 -2.43 -14.35 15.32
CA VAL A 201 -1.10 -13.95 15.80
C VAL A 201 -0.91 -12.44 15.69
N GLU A 202 0.04 -11.91 16.43
CA GLU A 202 0.35 -10.48 16.40
C GLU A 202 1.13 -10.09 15.14
N ILE A 203 1.10 -8.81 14.78
CA ILE A 203 1.93 -8.30 13.68
C ILE A 203 3.41 -8.24 14.11
N GLY A 204 4.29 -8.78 13.26
CA GLY A 204 5.75 -8.75 13.44
C GLY A 204 6.42 -7.61 12.68
N THR A 205 7.71 -7.75 12.37
CA THR A 205 8.45 -6.78 11.55
C THR A 205 8.15 -6.94 10.06
N TYR A 206 8.29 -5.86 9.30
CA TYR A 206 8.20 -5.86 7.85
C TYR A 206 9.57 -5.56 7.23
N LYS A 207 10.00 -6.38 6.27
CA LYS A 207 11.26 -6.22 5.53
C LYS A 207 11.01 -6.18 4.04
N HIS A 208 11.75 -5.33 3.33
CA HIS A 208 11.52 -5.03 1.93
C HIS A 208 12.85 -4.95 1.18
N ALA A 209 13.19 -5.99 0.44
CA ALA A 209 14.40 -6.07 -0.35
C ALA A 209 14.13 -5.62 -1.79
N VAL A 210 14.93 -4.67 -2.29
CA VAL A 210 14.75 -4.06 -3.60
C VAL A 210 16.01 -4.24 -4.44
N GLY A 211 15.86 -4.81 -5.63
CA GLY A 211 16.93 -4.94 -6.61
C GLY A 211 17.39 -3.58 -7.13
N SER A 212 16.45 -2.78 -7.64
CA SER A 212 16.63 -1.43 -8.20
C SER A 212 15.76 -0.42 -7.42
N LEU A 213 16.33 0.28 -6.45
CA LEU A 213 15.63 1.30 -5.68
C LEU A 213 16.01 2.68 -6.24
N HIS A 214 15.05 3.38 -6.85
CA HIS A 214 15.37 4.53 -7.69
C HIS A 214 14.50 5.76 -7.41
N LEU A 215 15.08 6.93 -7.65
CA LEU A 215 14.41 8.23 -7.65
C LEU A 215 14.50 8.82 -9.07
N TYR A 216 13.36 8.98 -9.74
CA TYR A 216 13.32 9.64 -11.04
C TYR A 216 13.84 11.07 -10.95
N ASN A 217 14.61 11.51 -11.95
CA ASN A 217 15.20 12.86 -11.94
C ASN A 217 14.15 13.98 -11.93
N GLN A 218 13.00 13.74 -12.57
CA GLN A 218 11.84 14.65 -12.55
C GLN A 218 11.21 14.80 -11.15
N SER A 219 11.48 13.85 -10.26
CA SER A 219 10.93 13.79 -8.90
C SER A 219 11.88 14.38 -7.85
N VAL A 220 13.11 14.78 -8.21
CA VAL A 220 14.13 15.25 -7.25
C VAL A 220 13.68 16.50 -6.48
N ASP A 221 13.07 17.48 -7.14
CA ASP A 221 12.59 18.68 -6.45
C ASP A 221 11.40 18.39 -5.52
N THR A 222 10.62 17.36 -5.82
CA THR A 222 9.55 16.89 -4.93
C THR A 222 10.14 16.14 -3.73
N ALA A 223 11.19 15.34 -3.95
CA ALA A 223 11.92 14.67 -2.89
C ALA A 223 12.58 15.68 -1.94
N ARG A 224 13.18 16.77 -2.48
CA ARG A 224 13.74 17.86 -1.67
C ARG A 224 12.67 18.52 -0.79
N ARG A 225 11.52 18.88 -1.36
CA ARG A 225 10.39 19.44 -0.58
C ARG A 225 9.93 18.52 0.54
N PHE A 226 9.85 17.21 0.28
CA PHE A 226 9.53 16.22 1.31
C PHE A 226 10.54 16.24 2.48
N LEU A 227 11.83 16.38 2.20
CA LEU A 227 12.86 16.47 3.24
C LEU A 227 12.76 17.79 4.04
N ASP A 228 12.42 18.88 3.34
CA ASP A 228 12.34 20.25 3.87
C ASP A 228 11.08 20.52 4.71
N GLU A 229 10.02 19.70 4.61
CA GLU A 229 8.77 19.82 5.39
C GLU A 229 8.96 19.68 6.92
N GLY A 230 10.19 19.41 7.37
CA GLY A 230 10.56 19.22 8.77
C GLY A 230 10.23 17.82 9.28
N TRP A 231 10.72 17.50 10.48
CA TRP A 231 10.38 16.24 11.15
C TRP A 231 8.95 16.32 11.70
N GLN A 232 7.99 15.81 10.94
CA GLN A 232 6.66 15.52 11.48
C GLN A 232 6.79 14.36 12.47
N SER A 233 6.22 14.45 13.67
CA SER A 233 6.23 13.32 14.60
C SER A 233 5.40 12.17 14.02
N THR A 234 6.07 11.21 13.41
CA THR A 234 5.52 10.08 12.64
C THR A 234 5.09 8.91 13.51
N GLN A 235 5.19 9.04 14.84
CA GLN A 235 4.96 7.92 15.78
C GLN A 235 3.49 7.47 15.89
N ALA A 236 2.56 8.08 15.14
CA ALA A 236 1.16 7.72 15.14
C ALA A 236 0.88 6.54 14.20
N SER A 237 0.94 5.32 14.73
CA SER A 237 0.51 4.10 14.04
C SER A 237 -1.01 4.12 13.80
N MET A 238 -1.46 3.47 12.74
CA MET A 238 -2.90 3.14 12.59
C MET A 238 -3.39 2.36 13.81
N PRO A 239 -4.66 2.51 14.23
CA PRO A 239 -5.25 1.64 15.24
C PRO A 239 -5.03 0.16 14.86
N PRO A 240 -4.83 -0.74 15.84
CA PRO A 240 -4.66 -2.14 15.52
C PRO A 240 -5.94 -2.67 14.85
N MET A 241 -5.79 -3.48 13.80
CA MET A 241 -6.92 -4.22 13.25
C MET A 241 -7.51 -5.10 14.36
N PRO A 242 -8.86 -5.21 14.47
CA PRO A 242 -9.51 -6.02 15.50
C PRO A 242 -9.06 -7.48 15.48
N ASP A 243 -9.09 -8.12 16.65
CA ASP A 243 -8.85 -9.55 16.77
C ASP A 243 -9.97 -10.36 16.11
N GLY A 244 -9.62 -11.56 15.63
CA GLY A 244 -10.56 -12.47 14.98
C GLY A 244 -10.37 -12.52 13.46
N ASP A 245 -11.33 -13.13 12.78
CA ASP A 245 -11.32 -13.26 11.32
C ASP A 245 -11.71 -11.92 10.66
N PRO A 246 -10.81 -11.26 9.91
CA PRO A 246 -11.11 -9.96 9.29
C PRO A 246 -11.94 -10.08 8.01
N TRP A 247 -12.08 -11.28 7.41
CA TRP A 247 -12.67 -11.43 6.08
C TRP A 247 -14.15 -10.98 5.96
N PRO A 248 -15.02 -11.20 6.96
CA PRO A 248 -16.38 -10.65 6.93
C PRO A 248 -16.41 -9.12 6.85
N SER A 249 -15.57 -8.43 7.65
CA SER A 249 -15.47 -6.97 7.64
C SER A 249 -14.81 -6.43 6.37
N ILE A 250 -13.86 -7.18 5.79
CA ILE A 250 -13.31 -6.88 4.45
C ILE A 250 -14.43 -6.97 3.40
N GLY A 251 -15.33 -7.94 3.50
CA GLY A 251 -16.52 -8.03 2.64
C GLY A 251 -17.34 -6.74 2.68
N LEU A 252 -17.69 -6.27 3.89
CA LEU A 252 -18.41 -5.01 4.08
C LEU A 252 -17.64 -3.79 3.51
N LEU A 253 -16.32 -3.74 3.73
CA LEU A 253 -15.46 -2.68 3.18
C LEU A 253 -15.52 -2.66 1.64
N LEU A 254 -15.43 -3.83 0.99
CA LEU A 254 -15.46 -3.96 -0.47
C LEU A 254 -16.85 -3.66 -1.06
N GLU A 255 -17.92 -4.01 -0.36
CA GLU A 255 -19.28 -3.62 -0.75
C GLU A 255 -19.48 -2.11 -0.69
N ALA A 256 -19.01 -1.47 0.38
CA ALA A 256 -19.03 -0.01 0.50
C ALA A 256 -18.18 0.67 -0.58
N GLU A 257 -16.97 0.16 -0.84
CA GLU A 257 -16.10 0.61 -1.93
C GLU A 257 -16.83 0.57 -3.28
N ALA A 258 -17.42 -0.58 -3.61
CA ALA A 258 -18.08 -0.80 -4.89
C ALA A 258 -19.31 0.10 -5.05
N SER A 259 -20.09 0.30 -3.98
CA SER A 259 -21.21 1.23 -3.95
C SER A 259 -20.76 2.65 -4.30
N ILE A 260 -19.74 3.16 -3.59
CA ILE A 260 -19.21 4.51 -3.78
C ILE A 260 -18.67 4.69 -5.19
N ARG A 261 -17.83 3.76 -5.66
CA ARG A 261 -17.15 3.88 -6.95
C ARG A 261 -18.11 3.75 -8.14
N ASN A 262 -19.05 2.81 -8.10
CA ASN A 262 -19.92 2.52 -9.23
C ASN A 262 -21.15 3.43 -9.31
N THR A 263 -21.69 3.86 -8.16
CA THR A 263 -22.98 4.57 -8.10
C THR A 263 -22.90 5.95 -7.45
N GLY A 264 -21.81 6.26 -6.75
CA GLY A 264 -21.74 7.44 -5.90
C GLY A 264 -22.63 7.35 -4.66
N ALA A 265 -23.23 6.20 -4.36
CA ALA A 265 -24.05 6.01 -3.18
C ALA A 265 -23.18 5.78 -1.94
N PHE A 266 -23.44 6.58 -0.91
CA PHE A 266 -22.78 6.51 0.38
C PHE A 266 -23.61 5.68 1.36
N THR A 267 -23.03 4.65 1.94
CA THR A 267 -23.67 3.89 3.03
C THR A 267 -23.75 4.78 4.29
N GLU A 268 -24.87 5.45 4.51
CA GLU A 268 -25.03 6.37 5.66
C GLU A 268 -25.08 5.65 7.01
N VAL A 269 -25.55 4.40 7.01
CA VAL A 269 -25.71 3.55 8.20
C VAL A 269 -24.93 2.26 8.00
N LEU A 270 -23.89 2.08 8.80
CA LEU A 270 -23.17 0.81 8.90
C LEU A 270 -23.92 -0.14 9.85
N PRO A 271 -23.79 -1.47 9.70
CA PRO A 271 -24.28 -2.43 10.70
C PRO A 271 -23.84 -2.03 12.12
N GLU A 272 -24.73 -2.17 13.10
CA GLU A 272 -24.51 -1.72 14.50
C GLU A 272 -23.27 -2.36 15.13
N ASP A 273 -22.90 -3.57 14.70
CA ASP A 273 -21.76 -4.36 15.17
C ASP A 273 -20.46 -4.11 14.38
N THR A 274 -20.46 -3.13 13.46
CA THR A 274 -19.25 -2.77 12.72
C THR A 274 -18.20 -2.18 13.67
N ASP A 275 -17.08 -2.86 13.81
CA ASP A 275 -15.97 -2.38 14.62
C ASP A 275 -15.50 -0.97 14.17
N PRO A 276 -15.18 -0.06 15.11
CA PRO A 276 -14.71 1.29 14.81
C PRO A 276 -13.55 1.36 13.81
N TYR A 277 -12.64 0.38 13.82
CA TYR A 277 -11.53 0.29 12.87
C TYR A 277 -12.05 0.19 11.42
N TRP A 278 -12.96 -0.74 11.16
CA TRP A 278 -13.52 -0.96 9.82
C TRP A 278 -14.45 0.18 9.41
N ALA A 279 -15.21 0.72 10.36
CA ALA A 279 -16.06 1.88 10.13
C ALA A 279 -15.23 3.10 9.66
N ASP A 280 -14.08 3.36 10.29
CA ASP A 280 -13.19 4.45 9.89
C ASP A 280 -12.58 4.25 8.49
N LEU A 281 -12.22 3.01 8.11
CA LEU A 281 -11.75 2.72 6.75
C LEU A 281 -12.86 2.95 5.71
N ILE A 282 -14.10 2.55 6.00
CA ILE A 282 -15.25 2.83 5.12
C ILE A 282 -15.47 4.35 5.01
N ARG A 283 -15.42 5.08 6.12
CA ARG A 283 -15.55 6.55 6.12
C ARG A 283 -14.45 7.21 5.29
N LEU A 284 -13.22 6.71 5.31
CA LEU A 284 -12.15 7.22 4.43
C LEU A 284 -12.49 7.07 2.93
N LEU A 285 -13.06 5.94 2.52
CA LEU A 285 -13.54 5.76 1.14
C LEU A 285 -14.67 6.74 0.82
N GLN A 286 -15.60 6.95 1.76
CA GLN A 286 -16.68 7.92 1.60
C GLN A 286 -16.16 9.36 1.49
N VAL A 287 -15.16 9.75 2.29
CA VAL A 287 -14.48 11.06 2.18
C VAL A 287 -13.90 11.24 0.77
N PHE A 288 -13.29 10.20 0.18
CA PHE A 288 -12.78 10.28 -1.20
C PHE A 288 -13.91 10.42 -2.22
N GLY A 289 -15.03 9.71 -2.04
CA GLY A 289 -16.22 9.86 -2.87
C GLY A 289 -16.81 11.28 -2.81
N TYR A 290 -16.99 11.82 -1.59
CA TYR A 290 -17.47 13.19 -1.41
C TYR A 290 -16.50 14.24 -1.94
N LYS A 291 -15.19 14.01 -1.84
CA LYS A 291 -14.18 14.87 -2.48
C LYS A 291 -14.42 14.98 -3.98
N LYS A 292 -14.68 13.85 -4.66
CA LYS A 292 -14.98 13.84 -6.10
C LYS A 292 -16.30 14.52 -6.42
N ALA A 293 -17.31 14.38 -5.56
CA ALA A 293 -18.59 15.07 -5.66
C ALA A 293 -18.53 16.56 -5.27
N LYS A 294 -17.39 17.03 -4.75
CA LYS A 294 -17.19 18.38 -4.18
C LYS A 294 -18.14 18.70 -3.02
N ASP A 295 -18.50 17.69 -2.22
CA ASP A 295 -19.37 17.84 -1.06
C ASP A 295 -18.57 18.01 0.23
N ALA A 296 -18.28 19.26 0.59
CA ALA A 296 -17.58 19.59 1.83
C ALA A 296 -18.42 19.33 3.09
N GLN A 297 -19.75 19.37 2.99
CA GLN A 297 -20.62 19.19 4.16
C GLN A 297 -20.69 17.71 4.56
N GLY A 298 -20.81 16.81 3.58
CA GLY A 298 -20.71 15.36 3.81
C GLY A 298 -19.40 14.98 4.48
N ILE A 299 -18.27 15.56 4.04
CA ILE A 299 -16.95 15.30 4.64
C ILE A 299 -16.88 15.78 6.10
N LYS A 300 -17.46 16.95 6.44
CA LYS A 300 -17.49 17.44 7.83
C LYS A 300 -18.28 16.50 8.74
N VAL A 301 -19.41 15.98 8.27
CA VAL A 301 -20.21 14.99 9.04
C VAL A 301 -19.41 13.71 9.27
N LEU A 302 -18.67 13.23 8.27
CA LEU A 302 -17.81 12.05 8.44
C LEU A 302 -16.66 12.31 9.42
N LEU A 303 -16.05 13.49 9.38
CA LEU A 303 -14.98 13.89 10.28
C LEU A 303 -15.41 13.78 11.75
N GLU A 304 -16.61 14.26 12.08
CA GLU A 304 -17.20 14.18 13.44
C GLU A 304 -17.49 12.74 13.89
N ARG A 305 -17.57 11.79 12.96
CA ARG A 305 -17.86 10.37 13.21
C ARG A 305 -16.61 9.48 13.23
N MET A 306 -15.43 10.03 12.93
CA MET A 306 -14.18 9.27 12.99
C MET A 306 -13.91 8.83 14.43
N SER A 307 -13.54 7.57 14.60
CA SER A 307 -13.20 7.02 15.92
C SER A 307 -11.72 7.22 16.27
N SER A 308 -10.87 7.41 15.25
CA SER A 308 -9.44 7.64 15.43
C SER A 308 -8.97 8.98 14.84
N ASP A 309 -8.25 9.75 15.67
CA ASP A 309 -7.59 10.99 15.26
C ASP A 309 -6.46 10.78 14.25
N VAL A 310 -6.01 9.54 14.05
CA VAL A 310 -5.01 9.16 13.05
C VAL A 310 -5.43 9.64 11.66
N TYR A 311 -6.72 9.76 11.37
CA TYR A 311 -7.18 10.09 10.02
C TYR A 311 -7.49 11.58 9.82
N VAL A 312 -7.69 12.31 10.92
CA VAL A 312 -8.14 13.72 10.93
C VAL A 312 -7.28 14.65 10.07
N PRO A 313 -5.92 14.61 10.13
CA PRO A 313 -5.10 15.49 9.29
C PRO A 313 -5.35 15.32 7.79
N PHE A 314 -5.60 14.09 7.33
CA PHE A 314 -5.85 13.82 5.92
C PHE A 314 -7.21 14.35 5.47
N ILE A 315 -8.23 14.21 6.32
CA ILE A 315 -9.58 14.69 6.06
C ILE A 315 -9.60 16.23 6.04
N ASN A 316 -8.93 16.87 7.00
CA ASN A 316 -8.79 18.34 7.03
C ASN A 316 -8.09 18.89 5.79
N LYS A 317 -7.04 18.21 5.31
CA LYS A 317 -6.37 18.57 4.06
C LYS A 317 -7.29 18.46 2.84
N VAL A 318 -8.21 17.51 2.82
CA VAL A 318 -9.22 17.43 1.75
C VAL A 318 -10.20 18.60 1.85
N LEU A 319 -10.68 18.92 3.05
CA LEU A 319 -11.58 20.05 3.27
C LEU A 319 -10.96 21.39 2.85
N SER A 320 -9.69 21.63 3.17
CA SER A 320 -9.00 22.87 2.78
C SER A 320 -8.80 23.02 1.26
N GLN A 321 -8.87 21.91 0.49
CA GLN A 321 -8.80 21.93 -0.97
C GLN A 321 -10.16 22.19 -1.64
N LEU A 322 -11.26 22.12 -0.89
CA LEU A 322 -12.63 22.35 -1.37
C LEU A 322 -13.17 23.73 -1.01
N GLN A 323 -12.44 24.49 -0.18
CA GLN A 323 -12.70 25.90 0.15
C GLN A 323 -12.13 26.81 -0.93
#